data_AF-A0A6L4YSH8-F1
#
_entry.id   AF-A0A6L4YSH8-F1
#
_cell.length_a   1.000
_cell.length_b   1.000
_cell.length_c   1.000
_cell.angle_alpha   90.00
_cell.angle_beta   90.00
_cell.angle_gamma   90.00
#
_symmetry.space_group_name_H-M   'P 1'
#
loop_
_entity.id
_entity.type
_entity.pdbx_description
1 polymer ?
#
loop_
_entity_poly.entity_id
_entity_poly.type
_entity_poly.pdbx_seq_one_letter_code
_entity_poly.pdbx_strand_id
1 'polypeptide(L)' 'MSTEKKPLRCPMGVPGGIIAALAGLAGIIISAMNSEWLSLALSVGLFMVALPFVRVTMMVHSANDRLDALEKKAGTK' A
#
# COMPACT_ATOMS: atom_id res chain seq x y z
N MET A 1 16.10 20.59 -10.09
CA MET A 1 15.07 19.70 -9.51
C MET A 1 15.24 18.37 -10.24
N SER A 2 15.98 17.42 -9.67
CA SER A 2 16.42 16.22 -10.40
C SER A 2 15.29 15.20 -10.46
N THR A 3 14.72 15.02 -11.64
CA THR A 3 13.57 14.16 -11.97
C THR A 3 13.98 12.69 -12.10
N GLU A 4 14.74 12.15 -11.15
CA GLU A 4 15.11 10.73 -11.17
C GLU A 4 14.09 9.97 -10.31
N LYS A 5 13.12 9.32 -10.96
CA LYS A 5 12.18 8.39 -10.32
C LYS A 5 12.99 7.22 -9.76
N LYS A 6 13.36 7.28 -8.47
CA LYS A 6 13.95 6.15 -7.77
C LYS A 6 12.99 4.95 -7.84
N PRO A 7 13.46 3.74 -8.19
CA PRO A 7 12.60 2.57 -8.23
C PRO A 7 12.06 2.30 -6.83
N LEU A 8 10.74 2.02 -6.74
CA LEU A 8 10.12 1.59 -5.48
C LEU A 8 10.83 0.33 -4.97
N ARG A 9 11.59 0.45 -3.87
CA ARG A 9 12.25 -0.71 -3.23
C ARG A 9 11.28 -1.76 -2.70
N CYS A 10 10.03 -1.36 -2.47
CA CYS A 10 8.92 -2.26 -2.17
C CYS A 10 7.96 -2.29 -3.37
N PRO A 11 8.33 -2.94 -4.49
CA PRO A 11 7.59 -2.87 -5.75
C PRO A 11 6.18 -3.48 -5.66
N MET A 12 5.91 -4.30 -4.65
CA MET A 12 4.62 -4.98 -4.44
C MET A 12 3.84 -4.47 -3.22
N GLY A 13 4.47 -3.76 -2.28
CA GLY A 13 3.82 -3.38 -1.01
C GLY A 13 2.73 -2.32 -1.19
N VAL A 14 3.11 -1.18 -1.78
CA VAL A 14 2.18 -0.09 -2.08
C VAL A 14 1.15 -0.49 -3.15
N PRO A 15 1.55 -0.99 -4.34
CA PRO A 15 0.56 -1.37 -5.35
C PRO A 15 -0.27 -2.59 -4.93
N GLY A 16 0.28 -3.56 -4.21
CA GLY A 16 -0.48 -4.69 -3.67
C GLY A 16 -1.52 -4.27 -2.63
N GLY A 17 -1.19 -3.31 -1.76
CA GLY A 17 -2.16 -2.74 -0.82
C GLY A 17 -3.28 -1.96 -1.51
N ILE A 18 -3.00 -1.25 -2.61
CA ILE A 18 -4.02 -0.56 -3.40
C ILE A 18 -4.96 -1.57 -4.08
N ILE A 19 -4.40 -2.64 -4.66
CA ILE A 19 -5.19 -3.73 -5.27
C ILE A 19 -6.08 -4.39 -4.21
N ALA A 20 -5.54 -4.68 -3.02
CA ALA A 20 -6.30 -5.26 -1.91
C ALA A 20 -7.43 -4.33 -1.44
N ALA A 21 -7.20 -3.01 -1.39
CA ALA A 21 -8.24 -2.04 -1.04
C ALA A 21 -9.34 -1.99 -2.10
N LEU A 22 -8.99 -2.01 -3.39
CA LEU A 22 -9.96 -2.06 -4.49
C LEU A 22 -10.76 -3.36 -4.49
N ALA A 23 -10.11 -4.49 -4.24
CA ALA A 23 -10.77 -5.80 -4.12
C ALA A 23 -11.73 -5.84 -2.92
N GLY A 24 -11.33 -5.28 -1.78
CA GLY A 24 -12.21 -5.12 -0.61
C GLY A 24 -13.43 -4.26 -0.92
N LEU A 25 -13.25 -3.12 -1.60
CA LEU A 25 -14.36 -2.26 -2.03
C LEU A 25 -15.33 -2.96 -2.99
N ALA A 26 -14.80 -3.67 -4.00
CA ALA A 26 -15.61 -4.44 -4.93
C ALA A 26 -16.41 -5.55 -4.20
N GLY A 27 -15.78 -6.24 -3.26
CA GLY A 27 -16.43 -7.25 -2.42
C GLY A 27 -17.55 -6.69 -1.56
N ILE A 28 -17.37 -5.49 -1.00
CA ILE A 28 -18.42 -4.78 -0.24
C ILE A 28 -19.63 -4.49 -1.14
N ILE A 29 -19.40 -3.92 -2.33
CA ILE A 29 -20.49 -3.55 -3.26
C ILE A 29 -21.29 -4.79 -3.67
N ILE A 30 -20.61 -5.86 -4.11
CA ILE A 30 -21.25 -7.10 -4.57
C ILE A 30 -22.00 -7.79 -3.43
N SER A 31 -21.38 -7.89 -2.25
CA SER A 31 -22.01 -8.53 -1.08
C SER A 31 -23.21 -7.73 -0.57
N ALA A 32 -23.16 -6.40 -0.65
CA ALA A 32 -24.29 -5.53 -0.29
C ALA A 32 -25.47 -5.72 -1.24
N MET A 33 -25.22 -5.88 -2.55
CA MET A 33 -26.28 -6.14 -3.54
C MET A 33 -26.94 -7.52 -3.33
N ASN A 34 -26.16 -8.53 -2.91
CA ASN A 34 -26.67 -9.90 -2.71
C ASN A 34 -27.14 -10.20 -1.28
N SER A 35 -27.14 -9.23 -0.36
CA SER A 35 -27.46 -9.43 1.08
C SER A 35 -26.64 -10.53 1.76
N GLU A 36 -25.40 -10.74 1.30
CA GLU A 36 -24.47 -11.74 1.82
C GLU A 36 -23.68 -11.15 2.99
N TRP A 37 -24.26 -11.22 4.19
CA TRP A 37 -23.70 -10.60 5.41
C TRP A 37 -22.28 -11.09 5.77
N LEU A 38 -21.98 -12.38 5.54
CA LEU A 38 -20.67 -12.96 5.85
C LEU A 38 -19.57 -12.43 4.90
N SER A 39 -19.85 -12.44 3.60
CA SER A 39 -18.95 -11.91 2.56
C SER A 39 -18.76 -10.39 2.71
N LEU A 40 -19.79 -9.68 3.17
CA LEU A 40 -19.71 -8.26 3.48
C LEU A 40 -18.77 -7.98 4.65
N ALA A 41 -18.88 -8.72 5.75
CA ALA A 41 -18.00 -8.57 6.91
C ALA A 41 -16.53 -8.86 6.56
N LEU A 42 -16.27 -9.90 5.76
CA LEU A 42 -14.92 -10.23 5.28
C LEU A 42 -14.34 -9.14 4.38
N SER A 43 -15.15 -8.59 3.46
CA SER A 43 -14.72 -7.55 2.53
C SER A 43 -14.43 -6.23 3.25
N VAL A 44 -15.24 -5.88 4.26
CA VAL A 44 -14.99 -4.74 5.16
C VAL A 44 -13.70 -4.94 5.95
N GLY A 45 -13.48 -6.13 6.50
CA GLY A 45 -12.23 -6.47 7.19
C GLY A 45 -11.01 -6.33 6.29
N LEU A 46 -11.09 -6.83 5.05
CA LEU A 46 -10.02 -6.72 4.06
C LEU A 46 -9.72 -5.25 3.72
N PHE A 47 -10.75 -4.44 3.54
CA PHE A 47 -10.62 -3.00 3.28
C PHE A 47 -9.96 -2.26 4.45
N MET A 48 -10.39 -2.54 5.69
CA MET A 48 -9.81 -1.94 6.90
C MET A 48 -8.35 -2.31 7.11
N VAL A 49 -7.91 -3.51 6.70
CA VAL A 49 -6.51 -3.94 6.81
C VAL A 49 -5.65 -3.41 5.66
N ALA A 50 -6.20 -3.31 4.45
CA ALA A 50 -5.48 -2.85 3.27
C ALA A 50 -5.03 -1.38 3.39
N LEU A 51 -5.85 -0.50 3.96
CA LEU A 51 -5.54 0.92 4.12
C LEU A 51 -4.30 1.21 5.01
N PRO A 52 -4.20 0.69 6.25
CA PRO A 52 -3.00 0.87 7.06
C PRO A 52 -1.79 0.17 6.45
N PHE A 53 -1.99 -0.93 5.72
CA PHE A 53 -0.91 -1.63 5.02
C PHE A 53 -0.24 -0.75 3.95
N VAL A 54 -1.04 -0.02 3.16
CA VAL A 54 -0.53 0.98 2.20
C VAL A 54 0.23 2.10 2.91
N ARG A 55 -0.29 2.60 4.05
CA ARG A 55 0.35 3.66 4.84
C ARG A 55 1.72 3.25 5.36
N VAL A 56 1.83 2.05 5.94
CA VAL A 56 3.10 1.55 6.50
C VAL A 56 4.13 1.33 5.39
N THR A 57 3.73 0.73 4.26
CA THR A 57 4.64 0.50 3.13
C THR A 57 5.13 1.81 2.49
N MET A 58 4.27 2.83 2.39
CA MET A 58 4.67 4.19 1.99
C MET A 58 5.65 4.84 2.98
N MET A 59 5.41 4.71 4.28
CA MET A 59 6.32 5.25 5.30
C MET A 59 7.70 4.61 5.21
N VAL A 60 7.77 3.27 5.12
CA VAL A 60 9.02 2.54 4.96
C VAL A 60 9.76 2.97 3.69
N HIS A 61 9.05 3.14 2.58
CA HIS A 61 9.66 3.62 1.35
C HIS A 61 10.27 5.02 1.52
N SER A 62 9.52 5.95 2.13
CA SER A 62 9.99 7.31 2.38
C SER A 62 11.19 7.38 3.36
N ALA A 63 11.22 6.50 4.36
CA ALA A 63 12.33 6.40 5.30
C ALA A 63 13.60 5.89 4.60
N ASN A 64 13.45 4.89 3.72
CA ASN A 64 14.55 4.39 2.91
C ASN A 64 15.09 5.43 1.94
N ASP A 65 14.24 6.26 1.33
CA ASP A 65 14.70 7.34 0.45
C ASP A 65 15.55 8.37 1.21
N ARG A 66 15.17 8.68 2.45
CA ARG A 66 15.95 9.58 3.32
C ARG A 66 17.28 8.96 3.73
N LEU A 67 17.30 7.67 4.08
CA LEU A 67 18.54 6.94 4.41
C LEU A 67 19.51 6.90 3.24
N ASP A 68 19.02 6.62 2.03
CA ASP A 68 19.84 6.52 0.83
C ASP A 68 20.42 7.90 0.44
N ALA A 69 19.67 8.98 0.68
CA ALA A 69 20.19 10.35 0.54
C ALA A 69 21.28 10.69 1.57
N LEU A 70 21.24 10.08 2.77
CA LEU A 70 22.29 10.22 3.79
C LEU A 70 23.51 9.37 3.44
N GLU A 71 23.33 8.12 2.98
CA GLU A 71 24.43 7.26 2.50
C GLU A 71 25.21 7.92 1.36
N LYS A 72 24.52 8.56 0.40
CA LYS A 72 25.14 9.30 -0.70
C LYS A 72 25.93 10.53 -0.22
N LYS A 73 25.50 11.18 0.86
CA LYS A 73 26.25 12.30 1.48
C LYS A 73 27.43 11.83 2.31
N ALA A 74 27.34 10.65 2.91
CA ALA A 74 28.39 10.05 3.72
C ALA A 74 29.48 9.34 2.89
N GLY A 75 29.33 9.28 1.56
CA GLY A 75 30.31 8.67 0.66
C GLY A 75 30.46 7.15 0.82
N THR A 76 29.46 6.49 1.42
CA THR A 76 29.46 5.03 1.64
C THR A 76 29.00 4.25 0.41
N LYS A 77 28.54 4.95 -0.66
CA LYS A 77 28.23 4.44 -2.00
C LYS A 77 28.47 5.50 -3.06
#